data_AF-A0A9W6R1Z9-F1
#
_entry.id   AF-A0A9W6R1Z9-F1
#
_cell.length_a   1.000
_cell.length_b   1.000
_cell.length_c   1.000
_cell.angle_alpha   90.00
_cell.angle_beta   90.00
_cell.angle_gamma   90.00
#
_symmetry.space_group_name_H-M   'P 1'
#
loop_
_entity.id
_entity.type
_entity.pdbx_description
1 polymer ?
#
loop_
_entity_poly.entity_id
_entity_poly.type
_entity_poly.pdbx_seq_one_letter_code
_entity_poly.pdbx_strand_id
1 'polypeptide(L)'
;MTTELEEARTLRRWPGLAAAGWGLAFAVPSFYWALGGLAGASSTIAPSLVELARERDPGFVAILWITGALKFFGGLLGLALVSRRPWGRGINRLLQFLAWGGAVLLTWHGGLFVVQGLLVETHLRDLDPGLRSVSRWYTYLWGPWFIAGGLAFLLAARARLLAGISPSDRRGLRGAALLGGFGALVLSVGATVAGVG
;
A
#
# COMPACT_ATOMS: atom_id res chain seq x y z
N MET A 1 6.14 -36.86 -2.34
CA MET A 1 6.43 -36.06 -3.56
C MET A 1 5.32 -35.08 -3.92
N THR A 2 4.03 -35.43 -3.80
CA THR A 2 2.90 -34.50 -4.03
C THR A 2 2.84 -33.35 -3.02
N THR A 3 3.06 -33.64 -1.74
CA THR A 3 3.01 -32.65 -0.63
C THR A 3 4.09 -31.57 -0.75
N GLU A 4 5.34 -31.94 -1.02
CA GLU A 4 6.45 -30.97 -1.17
C GLU A 4 6.28 -30.05 -2.38
N LEU A 5 5.71 -30.57 -3.48
CA LEU A 5 5.41 -29.74 -4.65
C LEU A 5 4.27 -28.76 -4.38
N GLU A 6 3.31 -29.14 -3.53
CA GLU A 6 2.20 -28.29 -3.11
C GLU A 6 2.68 -27.20 -2.14
N GLU A 7 3.54 -27.56 -1.19
CA GLU A 7 4.24 -26.63 -0.29
C GLU A 7 5.11 -25.62 -1.04
N ALA A 8 5.92 -26.09 -2.00
CA ALA A 8 6.73 -25.19 -2.84
C ALA A 8 5.85 -24.26 -3.71
N ARG A 9 4.62 -24.70 -4.06
CA ARG A 9 3.65 -23.89 -4.81
C ARG A 9 2.96 -22.86 -3.93
N THR A 10 2.57 -23.20 -2.70
CA THR A 10 1.97 -22.27 -1.75
C THR A 10 2.99 -21.21 -1.31
N LEU A 11 4.24 -21.63 -1.05
CA LEU A 11 5.36 -20.73 -0.75
C LEU A 11 5.65 -19.69 -1.85
N ARG A 12 5.30 -19.98 -3.10
CA ARG A 12 5.44 -19.02 -4.21
C ARG A 12 4.23 -18.11 -4.43
N ARG A 13 3.07 -18.44 -3.86
CA ARG A 13 1.80 -17.70 -4.07
C ARG A 13 1.45 -16.78 -2.90
N TRP A 14 1.90 -17.12 -1.69
CA TRP A 14 1.56 -16.36 -0.49
C TRP A 14 1.82 -14.85 -0.60
N PRO A 15 2.88 -14.33 -1.25
CA PRO A 15 3.12 -12.89 -1.23
C PRO A 15 2.06 -12.11 -1.99
N GLY A 16 1.61 -12.63 -3.13
CA GLY A 16 0.55 -11.99 -3.90
C GLY A 16 -0.83 -12.16 -3.26
N LEU A 17 -1.08 -13.27 -2.56
CA LEU A 17 -2.28 -13.44 -1.75
C LEU A 17 -2.28 -12.50 -0.53
N ALA A 18 -1.13 -12.30 0.11
CA ALA A 18 -0.96 -11.35 1.19
C ALA A 18 -1.21 -9.91 0.70
N ALA A 19 -0.64 -9.52 -0.45
CA ALA A 19 -0.90 -8.21 -1.05
C ALA A 19 -2.38 -8.04 -1.43
N ALA A 20 -3.01 -9.10 -1.94
CA ALA A 20 -4.44 -9.10 -2.27
C ALA A 20 -5.31 -8.90 -1.01
N GLY A 21 -5.09 -9.73 0.01
CA GLY A 21 -5.81 -9.65 1.28
C GLY A 21 -5.61 -8.29 1.96
N TRP A 22 -4.37 -7.80 1.97
CA TRP A 22 -4.04 -6.48 2.50
C TRP A 22 -4.82 -5.36 1.79
N GLY A 23 -4.79 -5.32 0.45
CA GLY A 23 -5.46 -4.27 -0.32
C GLY A 23 -6.98 -4.31 -0.17
N LEU A 24 -7.57 -5.50 -0.21
CA LEU A 24 -9.02 -5.68 -0.04
C LEU A 24 -9.47 -5.32 1.38
N ALA A 25 -8.77 -5.80 2.41
CA ALA A 25 -9.07 -5.46 3.80
C ALA A 25 -8.94 -3.95 4.04
N PHE A 26 -7.90 -3.32 3.48
CA PHE A 26 -7.67 -1.90 3.67
C PHE A 26 -8.66 -1.01 2.90
N ALA A 27 -9.29 -1.53 1.85
CA ALA A 27 -10.35 -0.81 1.13
C ALA A 27 -11.65 -0.68 1.94
N VAL A 28 -11.93 -1.62 2.85
CA VAL A 28 -13.20 -1.69 3.59
C VAL A 28 -13.49 -0.42 4.38
N PRO A 29 -12.58 0.13 5.23
CA PRO A 29 -12.84 1.37 5.95
C PRO A 29 -13.16 2.55 5.02
N SER A 30 -12.45 2.66 3.88
CA SER A 30 -12.67 3.75 2.93
C SER A 30 -14.08 3.70 2.32
N PHE A 31 -14.55 2.53 1.88
CA PHE A 31 -15.92 2.41 1.36
C PHE A 31 -16.98 2.54 2.44
N TYR A 32 -16.73 1.97 3.63
CA TYR A 32 -17.66 2.09 4.77
C TYR A 32 -17.88 3.55 5.17
N TRP A 33 -16.80 4.35 5.27
CA TRP A 33 -16.91 5.78 5.55
C TRP A 33 -17.52 6.55 4.38
N ALA A 34 -17.20 6.19 3.13
CA ALA A 34 -17.82 6.78 1.96
C ALA A 34 -19.34 6.54 1.90
N LEU A 35 -19.83 5.42 2.46
CA LEU A 35 -21.26 5.12 2.58
C LEU A 35 -21.94 5.78 3.80
N GLY A 36 -21.17 6.39 4.71
CA GLY A 36 -21.69 7.08 5.91
C GLY A 36 -21.56 6.36 7.22
N GLY A 37 -20.84 5.24 7.24
CA GLY A 37 -20.33 4.71 8.48
C GLY A 37 -19.34 5.69 9.13
N LEU A 38 -19.34 5.79 10.45
CA LEU A 38 -18.33 6.57 11.21
C LEU A 38 -17.60 5.73 12.26
N ALA A 39 -17.91 4.43 12.35
CA ALA A 39 -17.26 3.54 13.29
C ALA A 39 -15.73 3.51 13.07
N GLY A 40 -14.98 3.63 14.16
CA GLY A 40 -13.52 3.65 14.17
C GLY A 40 -12.87 4.94 13.62
N ALA A 41 -13.61 5.85 12.98
CA ALA A 41 -13.03 7.08 12.43
C ALA A 41 -12.55 8.01 13.56
N SER A 42 -13.38 8.23 14.58
CA SER A 42 -13.06 9.13 15.70
C SER A 42 -11.83 8.72 16.51
N SER A 43 -11.48 7.44 16.50
CA SER A 43 -10.32 6.94 17.23
C SER A 43 -9.05 6.85 16.38
N THR A 44 -9.16 6.59 15.06
CA THR A 44 -8.01 6.16 14.25
C THR A 44 -7.50 7.18 13.24
N ILE A 45 -8.25 8.25 12.96
CA ILE A 45 -7.87 9.30 12.01
C ILE A 45 -7.99 10.70 12.64
N ALA A 46 -7.40 11.69 11.98
CA ALA A 46 -7.39 13.08 12.48
C ALA A 46 -8.81 13.65 12.69
N PRO A 47 -9.06 14.42 13.76
CA PRO A 47 -10.40 14.94 14.07
C PRO A 47 -11.02 15.76 12.93
N SER A 48 -10.21 16.51 12.19
CA SER A 48 -10.67 17.27 11.01
C SER A 48 -11.24 16.36 9.91
N LEU A 49 -10.67 15.17 9.70
CA LEU A 49 -11.21 14.20 8.74
C LEU A 49 -12.51 13.56 9.23
N VAL A 50 -12.67 13.42 10.54
CA VAL A 50 -13.90 12.92 11.16
C VAL A 50 -15.04 13.90 10.94
N GLU A 51 -14.77 15.20 11.06
CA GLU A 51 -15.79 16.23 10.83
C GLU A 51 -16.20 16.27 9.35
N LEU A 52 -15.24 16.25 8.43
CA LEU A 52 -15.52 16.14 6.98
C LEU A 52 -16.34 14.88 6.65
N ALA A 53 -16.07 13.75 7.32
CA ALA A 53 -16.86 12.52 7.17
C ALA A 53 -18.30 12.70 7.67
N ARG A 54 -18.48 13.36 8.82
CA ARG A 54 -19.78 13.59 9.46
C ARG A 54 -20.64 14.58 8.65
N GLU A 55 -20.03 15.66 8.19
CA GLU A 55 -20.66 16.69 7.34
C GLU A 55 -20.93 16.18 5.92
N ARG A 56 -20.39 15.02 5.56
CA ARG A 56 -20.48 14.45 4.22
C ARG A 56 -19.95 15.40 3.15
N ASP A 57 -18.84 16.08 3.45
CA ASP A 57 -18.19 16.98 2.50
C ASP A 57 -17.98 16.27 1.15
N PRO A 58 -18.47 16.83 0.02
CA PRO A 58 -18.41 16.16 -1.27
C PRO A 58 -16.97 15.84 -1.72
N GLY A 59 -16.02 16.72 -1.41
CA GLY A 59 -14.60 16.54 -1.73
C GLY A 59 -14.01 15.37 -0.95
N PHE A 60 -14.27 15.31 0.36
CA PHE A 60 -13.81 14.24 1.21
C PHE A 60 -14.45 12.89 0.86
N VAL A 61 -15.75 12.86 0.57
CA VAL A 61 -16.44 11.65 0.09
C VAL A 61 -15.83 11.15 -1.23
N ALA A 62 -15.51 12.05 -2.16
CA ALA A 62 -14.83 11.69 -3.40
C ALA A 62 -13.44 11.09 -3.11
N ILE A 63 -12.67 11.67 -2.19
CA ILE A 63 -11.37 11.13 -1.76
C ILE A 63 -11.53 9.72 -1.18
N LEU A 64 -12.54 9.47 -0.35
CA LEU A 64 -12.79 8.14 0.21
C LEU A 64 -13.11 7.11 -0.87
N TRP A 65 -13.93 7.47 -1.86
CA TRP A 65 -14.22 6.59 -3.01
C TRP A 65 -12.97 6.30 -3.85
N ILE A 66 -12.22 7.35 -4.22
CA ILE A 66 -11.00 7.22 -5.03
C ILE A 66 -9.97 6.37 -4.30
N THR A 67 -9.73 6.66 -3.02
CA THR A 67 -8.75 5.91 -2.22
C THR A 67 -9.21 4.50 -1.89
N GLY A 68 -10.51 4.24 -1.75
CA GLY A 68 -11.08 2.90 -1.63
C GLY A 68 -10.88 2.10 -2.91
N ALA A 69 -11.20 2.69 -4.06
CA ALA A 69 -10.98 2.08 -5.37
C ALA A 69 -9.51 1.75 -5.61
N LEU A 70 -8.60 2.66 -5.28
CA LEU A 70 -7.15 2.43 -5.42
C LEU A 70 -6.68 1.23 -4.59
N LYS A 71 -7.13 1.12 -3.33
CA LYS A 71 -6.82 -0.03 -2.45
C LYS A 71 -7.40 -1.34 -3.00
N PHE A 72 -8.65 -1.30 -3.48
CA PHE A 72 -9.30 -2.43 -4.11
C PHE A 72 -8.55 -2.92 -5.37
N PHE A 73 -8.15 -2.00 -6.26
CA PHE A 73 -7.31 -2.32 -7.42
C PHE A 73 -5.92 -2.80 -7.01
N GLY A 74 -5.36 -2.30 -5.91
CA GLY A 74 -4.17 -2.88 -5.27
C GLY A 74 -4.38 -4.35 -4.88
N GLY A 75 -5.54 -4.67 -4.30
CA GLY A 75 -5.94 -6.04 -4.02
C GLY A 75 -5.96 -6.92 -5.29
N LEU A 76 -6.59 -6.42 -6.36
CA LEU A 76 -6.64 -7.10 -7.65
C LEU A 76 -5.25 -7.25 -8.30
N LEU A 77 -4.37 -6.26 -8.14
CA LEU A 77 -2.98 -6.34 -8.57
C LEU A 77 -2.25 -7.49 -7.84
N GLY A 78 -2.46 -7.63 -6.53
CA GLY A 78 -1.94 -8.78 -5.76
C GLY A 78 -2.36 -10.12 -6.38
N LEU A 79 -3.65 -10.28 -6.69
CA LEU A 79 -4.17 -11.48 -7.37
C LEU A 79 -3.58 -11.68 -8.76
N ALA A 80 -3.42 -10.61 -9.54
CA ALA A 80 -2.84 -10.65 -10.88
C ALA A 80 -1.37 -11.12 -10.84
N LEU A 81 -0.61 -10.74 -9.80
CA LEU A 81 0.78 -11.17 -9.58
C LEU A 81 0.89 -12.64 -9.18
N VAL A 82 -0.12 -13.21 -8.50
CA VAL A 82 -0.22 -14.66 -8.21
C VAL A 82 -0.49 -15.47 -9.47
N SER A 83 -1.24 -14.88 -10.41
CA SER A 83 -1.71 -15.59 -11.59
C SER A 83 -0.56 -16.12 -12.45
N ARG A 84 -0.63 -17.41 -12.79
CA ARG A 84 0.29 -18.05 -13.74
C ARG A 84 -0.14 -17.89 -15.20
N ARG A 85 -1.24 -17.17 -15.45
CA ARG A 85 -1.73 -16.94 -16.81
C ARG A 85 -0.64 -16.24 -17.63
N PRO A 86 -0.41 -16.65 -18.89
CA PRO A 86 0.51 -15.95 -19.77
C PRO A 86 -0.11 -14.59 -20.11
N TRP A 87 0.29 -13.56 -19.36
CA TRP A 87 0.01 -12.18 -19.72
C TRP A 87 0.97 -11.74 -20.84
N GLY A 88 0.51 -10.85 -21.71
CA GLY A 88 1.38 -10.22 -22.70
C GLY A 88 2.52 -9.42 -22.04
N ARG A 89 3.58 -9.14 -22.80
CA ARG A 89 4.75 -8.38 -22.31
C ARG A 89 4.37 -7.03 -21.71
N GLY A 90 3.43 -6.31 -22.34
CA GLY A 90 2.94 -5.00 -21.88
C GLY A 90 2.28 -5.09 -20.51
N ILE A 91 1.35 -6.03 -20.32
CA ILE A 91 0.68 -6.24 -19.03
C ILE A 91 1.70 -6.60 -17.95
N ASN A 92 2.63 -7.53 -18.20
CA ASN A 92 3.62 -7.86 -17.17
C ASN A 92 4.49 -6.65 -16.80
N ARG A 93 4.86 -5.78 -17.76
CA ARG A 93 5.57 -4.52 -17.45
C ARG A 93 4.73 -3.59 -16.58
N LEU A 94 3.45 -3.41 -16.92
CA LEU A 94 2.53 -2.59 -16.12
C LEU A 94 2.37 -3.14 -14.70
N LEU A 95 2.17 -4.45 -14.54
CA LEU A 95 2.08 -5.09 -13.21
C LEU A 95 3.34 -4.84 -12.38
N GLN A 96 4.53 -4.95 -13.00
CA GLN A 96 5.79 -4.68 -12.31
C GLN A 96 5.99 -3.21 -11.95
N PHE A 97 5.61 -2.30 -12.85
CA PHE A 97 5.63 -0.87 -12.60
C PHE A 97 4.73 -0.50 -11.41
N LEU A 98 3.47 -0.95 -11.44
CA LEU A 98 2.49 -0.67 -10.38
C LEU A 98 2.89 -1.30 -9.04
N ALA A 99 3.37 -2.54 -9.05
CA ALA A 99 3.73 -3.25 -7.82
C ALA A 99 4.97 -2.66 -7.14
N TRP A 100 6.00 -2.29 -7.90
CA TRP A 100 7.18 -1.63 -7.36
C TRP A 100 6.90 -0.19 -6.93
N GLY A 101 6.12 0.55 -7.72
CA GLY A 101 5.67 1.89 -7.34
C GLY A 101 4.86 1.87 -6.06
N GLY A 102 3.84 1.01 -5.98
CA GLY A 102 3.03 0.81 -4.77
C GLY A 102 3.86 0.36 -3.56
N ALA A 103 4.82 -0.56 -3.76
CA ALA A 103 5.71 -1.00 -2.69
C ALA A 103 6.51 0.16 -2.07
N VAL A 104 7.07 1.02 -2.92
CA VAL A 104 7.83 2.21 -2.48
C VAL A 104 6.91 3.22 -1.82
N LEU A 105 5.79 3.59 -2.45
CA LEU A 105 4.83 4.57 -1.90
C LEU A 105 4.38 4.16 -0.49
N LEU A 106 3.96 2.90 -0.33
CA LEU A 106 3.45 2.39 0.93
C LEU A 106 4.55 2.31 2.01
N THR A 107 5.73 1.82 1.64
CA THR A 107 6.83 1.69 2.61
C THR A 107 7.36 3.05 3.03
N TRP A 108 7.44 4.02 2.10
CA TRP A 108 7.85 5.39 2.40
C TRP A 108 6.86 6.07 3.35
N HIS A 109 5.57 6.11 3.00
CA HIS A 109 4.56 6.76 3.85
C HIS A 109 4.40 6.05 5.20
N GLY A 110 4.43 4.72 5.21
CA GLY A 110 4.40 3.96 6.45
C GLY A 110 5.62 4.25 7.34
N GLY A 111 6.81 4.37 6.73
CA GLY A 111 8.03 4.77 7.42
C GLY A 111 7.94 6.19 7.98
N LEU A 112 7.37 7.14 7.23
CA LEU A 112 7.15 8.51 7.73
C LEU A 112 6.23 8.52 8.95
N PHE A 113 5.12 7.78 8.94
CA PHE A 113 4.23 7.68 10.11
C PHE A 113 4.95 7.14 11.35
N VAL A 114 5.79 6.13 11.18
CA VAL A 114 6.58 5.56 12.28
C VAL A 114 7.60 6.58 12.78
N VAL A 115 8.41 7.16 11.90
CA VAL A 115 9.48 8.09 12.27
C VAL A 115 8.92 9.35 12.94
N GLN A 116 7.92 10.00 12.32
CA GLN A 116 7.29 11.20 12.89
C GLN A 116 6.65 10.91 14.24
N GLY A 117 5.97 9.77 14.37
CA GLY A 117 5.39 9.31 15.61
C GLY A 117 6.41 9.08 16.73
N LEU A 118 7.51 8.40 16.42
CA LEU A 118 8.59 8.16 17.38
C LEU A 118 9.26 9.47 17.82
N LEU A 119 9.42 10.44 16.93
CA LEU A 119 9.93 11.78 17.31
C LEU A 119 9.00 12.47 18.32
N VAL A 120 7.68 12.31 18.17
CA VAL A 120 6.68 12.85 19.12
C VAL A 120 6.67 12.11 20.45
N GLU A 121 6.82 10.78 20.45
CA GLU A 121 6.87 9.97 21.68
C GLU A 121 8.19 10.14 22.44
N THR A 122 9.29 10.49 21.74
CA THR A 122 10.59 10.77 22.36
C THR A 122 10.79 12.23 22.75
N HIS A 123 9.75 13.07 22.62
CA HIS A 123 9.78 14.51 22.90
C HIS A 123 10.81 15.30 22.07
N LEU A 124 11.25 14.73 20.94
CA LEU A 124 12.11 15.43 19.96
C LEU A 124 11.29 16.34 19.04
N ARG A 125 9.96 16.18 19.04
CA ARG A 125 9.01 17.04 18.34
C ARG A 125 7.75 17.25 19.17
N ASP A 126 7.34 18.50 19.31
CA ASP A 126 6.09 18.83 20.00
C ASP A 126 4.87 18.55 19.12
N LEU A 127 3.82 18.06 19.76
CA LEU A 127 2.50 17.83 19.18
C LEU A 127 1.45 18.19 20.23
N ASP A 128 0.37 18.81 19.80
CA ASP A 128 -0.80 19.07 20.64
C ASP A 128 -1.20 17.78 21.40
N PRO A 129 -1.35 17.84 22.74
CA PRO A 129 -1.80 16.71 23.55
C PRO A 129 -3.06 16.02 23.01
N GLY A 130 -4.01 16.78 22.44
CA GLY A 130 -5.24 16.26 21.85
C GLY A 130 -5.02 15.40 20.60
N LEU A 131 -3.88 15.56 19.92
CA LEU A 131 -3.51 14.80 18.72
C LEU A 131 -2.60 13.59 19.01
N ARG A 132 -2.09 13.47 20.23
CA ARG A 132 -1.15 12.40 20.60
C ARG A 132 -1.77 11.00 20.47
N SER A 133 -3.04 10.85 20.84
CA SER A 133 -3.76 9.57 20.70
C SER A 133 -3.85 9.14 19.23
N VAL A 134 -4.19 10.07 18.34
CA VAL A 134 -4.25 9.85 16.90
C VAL A 134 -2.87 9.53 16.35
N SER A 135 -1.84 10.29 16.75
CA SER A 135 -0.45 10.03 16.35
C SER A 135 -0.05 8.58 16.63
N ARG A 136 -0.40 8.04 17.80
CA ARG A 136 -0.10 6.65 18.17
C ARG A 136 -0.76 5.62 17.24
N TRP A 137 -1.97 5.87 16.77
CA TRP A 137 -2.58 5.01 15.74
C TRP A 137 -1.79 5.05 14.43
N TYR A 138 -1.35 6.23 14.00
CA TYR A 138 -0.48 6.34 12.82
C TYR A 138 0.87 5.63 13.03
N THR A 139 1.48 5.76 14.20
CA THR A 139 2.79 5.17 14.51
C THR A 139 2.75 3.66 14.66
N TYR A 140 1.80 3.13 15.42
CA TYR A 140 1.82 1.73 15.86
C TYR A 140 0.90 0.81 15.05
N LEU A 141 -0.12 1.37 14.38
CA LEU A 141 -1.01 0.59 13.51
C LEU A 141 -0.79 0.94 12.03
N TRP A 142 -1.05 2.19 11.63
CA TRP A 142 -1.09 2.52 10.20
C TRP A 142 0.29 2.45 9.55
N GLY A 143 1.33 2.99 10.18
CA GLY A 143 2.69 2.91 9.66
C GLY A 143 3.14 1.47 9.37
N PRO A 144 3.09 0.57 10.37
CA PRO A 144 3.38 -0.85 10.19
C PRO A 144 2.45 -1.53 9.16
N TRP A 145 1.16 -1.19 9.15
CA TRP A 145 0.21 -1.72 8.17
C TRP A 145 0.58 -1.33 6.73
N PHE A 146 0.95 -0.08 6.50
CA PHE A 146 1.42 0.41 5.20
C PHE A 146 2.72 -0.29 4.79
N ILE A 147 3.69 -0.39 5.69
CA ILE A 147 4.96 -1.10 5.44
C ILE A 147 4.68 -2.57 5.08
N ALA A 148 3.80 -3.25 5.82
CA ALA A 148 3.44 -4.64 5.54
C ALA A 148 2.84 -4.81 4.13
N GLY A 149 1.95 -3.90 3.72
CA GLY A 149 1.42 -3.86 2.36
C GLY A 149 2.51 -3.66 1.32
N GLY A 150 3.40 -2.69 1.54
CA GLY A 150 4.51 -2.40 0.63
C GLY A 150 5.46 -3.59 0.45
N LEU A 151 5.81 -4.27 1.55
CA LEU A 151 6.60 -5.50 1.53
C LEU A 151 5.88 -6.64 0.80
N ALA A 152 4.58 -6.80 1.00
CA ALA A 152 3.80 -7.83 0.31
C ALA A 152 3.81 -7.61 -1.21
N PHE A 153 3.60 -6.38 -1.69
CA PHE A 153 3.70 -6.06 -3.12
C PHE A 153 5.10 -6.29 -3.68
N LEU A 154 6.16 -5.89 -2.95
CA LEU A 154 7.53 -6.11 -3.37
C LEU A 154 7.83 -7.60 -3.52
N LEU A 155 7.48 -8.40 -2.52
CA LEU A 155 7.70 -9.85 -2.53
C LEU A 155 6.89 -10.52 -3.64
N ALA A 156 5.64 -10.11 -3.88
CA ALA A 156 4.81 -10.60 -4.98
C ALA A 156 5.44 -10.30 -6.35
N ALA A 157 5.90 -9.07 -6.56
CA ALA A 157 6.57 -8.67 -7.79
C ALA A 157 7.90 -9.41 -8.01
N ARG A 158 8.69 -9.64 -6.94
CA ARG A 158 9.94 -10.42 -7.02
C ARG A 158 9.66 -11.89 -7.33
N ALA A 159 8.69 -12.50 -6.67
CA ALA A 159 8.28 -13.88 -6.94
C ALA A 159 7.86 -14.05 -8.42
N ARG A 160 7.15 -13.06 -8.98
CA ARG A 160 6.75 -13.05 -10.40
C ARG A 160 7.95 -12.94 -11.35
N LEU A 161 8.93 -12.07 -11.08
CA LEU A 161 10.16 -11.97 -11.89
C LEU A 161 10.98 -13.27 -11.92
N LEU A 162 10.98 -13.99 -10.80
CA LEU A 162 11.71 -15.24 -10.64
C LEU A 162 10.93 -16.45 -11.22
N ALA A 163 9.67 -16.29 -11.62
CA ALA A 163 8.84 -17.36 -12.16
C ALA A 163 9.11 -17.63 -13.64
N GLY A 164 10.26 -18.27 -13.96
CA GLY A 164 10.49 -18.94 -15.25
C GLY A 164 10.46 -18.06 -16.51
N ILE A 165 10.49 -16.74 -16.36
CA ILE A 165 10.45 -15.79 -17.50
C ILE A 165 11.78 -15.85 -18.26
N SER A 166 11.75 -15.78 -19.59
CA SER A 166 12.94 -15.71 -20.44
C SER A 166 13.89 -14.57 -20.00
N PRO A 167 15.22 -14.74 -20.07
CA PRO A 167 16.18 -13.71 -19.69
C PRO A 167 15.97 -12.36 -20.40
N SER A 168 15.56 -12.35 -21.67
CA SER A 168 15.29 -11.13 -22.45
C SER A 168 14.06 -10.37 -21.92
N ASP A 169 13.00 -11.10 -21.57
CA ASP A 169 11.79 -10.54 -21.00
C ASP A 169 12.03 -10.00 -19.58
N ARG A 170 12.92 -10.64 -18.78
CA ARG A 170 13.28 -10.16 -17.44
C ARG A 170 13.90 -8.77 -17.45
N ARG A 171 14.72 -8.41 -18.45
CA ARG A 171 15.32 -7.06 -18.52
C ARG A 171 14.25 -5.98 -18.66
N GLY A 172 13.28 -6.17 -19.55
CA GLY A 172 12.17 -5.23 -19.72
C GLY A 172 11.30 -5.10 -18.48
N LEU A 173 11.06 -6.21 -17.77
CA LEU A 173 10.32 -6.21 -16.52
C LEU A 173 11.08 -5.53 -15.36
N ARG A 174 12.40 -5.71 -15.29
CA ARG A 174 13.26 -4.99 -14.34
C ARG A 174 13.28 -3.49 -14.64
N GLY A 175 13.35 -3.10 -15.91
CA GLY A 175 13.25 -1.69 -16.31
C GLY A 175 11.94 -1.07 -15.85
N ALA A 176 10.80 -1.73 -16.08
CA ALA A 176 9.50 -1.26 -15.62
C ALA A 176 9.40 -1.19 -14.08
N ALA A 177 9.94 -2.18 -13.38
CA ALA A 177 10.03 -2.20 -11.91
C ALA A 177 10.86 -1.03 -11.37
N LEU A 178 12.05 -0.78 -11.93
CA LEU A 178 12.92 0.32 -11.55
C LEU A 178 12.24 1.67 -11.83
N LEU A 179 11.60 1.82 -12.98
CA LEU A 179 10.88 3.04 -13.33
C LEU A 179 9.72 3.31 -12.35
N GLY A 180 8.94 2.27 -12.00
CA GLY A 180 7.85 2.40 -11.03
C GLY A 180 8.35 2.75 -9.64
N GLY A 181 9.35 2.01 -9.14
CA GLY A 181 9.92 2.24 -7.81
C GLY A 181 10.63 3.59 -7.69
N PHE A 182 11.49 3.94 -8.66
CA PHE A 182 12.20 5.22 -8.64
C PHE A 182 11.27 6.41 -8.85
N GLY A 183 10.32 6.30 -9.78
CA GLY A 183 9.29 7.33 -9.99
C GLY A 183 8.48 7.58 -8.71
N ALA A 184 8.03 6.51 -8.04
CA ALA A 184 7.36 6.61 -6.76
C ALA A 184 8.23 7.25 -5.67
N LEU A 185 9.53 6.92 -5.61
CA LEU A 185 10.44 7.51 -4.65
C LEU A 185 10.61 9.02 -4.89
N VAL A 186 10.88 9.43 -6.13
CA VAL A 186 11.03 10.84 -6.49
C VAL A 186 9.76 11.62 -6.17
N LEU A 187 8.59 11.07 -6.52
CA LEU A 187 7.31 11.69 -6.19
C LEU A 187 7.11 11.81 -4.67
N SER A 188 7.44 10.77 -3.91
CA SER A 188 7.29 10.78 -2.45
C SER A 188 8.22 11.77 -1.78
N VAL A 189 9.50 11.78 -2.15
CA VAL A 189 10.48 12.74 -1.63
C VAL A 189 10.09 14.15 -2.01
N GLY A 190 9.69 14.38 -3.27
CA GLY A 190 9.23 15.68 -3.74
C GLY A 190 8.01 16.19 -2.96
N ALA A 191 7.01 15.32 -2.72
CA ALA A 191 5.84 15.65 -1.92
C ALA A 191 6.21 15.99 -0.47
N THR A 192 7.08 15.19 0.18
CA THR A 192 7.56 15.46 1.54
C THR A 192 8.32 16.80 1.62
N VAL A 193 9.20 17.09 0.66
CA VAL A 193 9.95 18.36 0.60
C VAL A 193 9.02 19.55 0.37
N ALA A 194 7.96 19.37 -0.43
CA ALA A 194 6.95 20.40 -0.67
C ALA A 194 5.94 20.57 0.49
N GLY A 195 6.03 19.76 1.56
CA GLY A 195 5.10 19.80 2.69
C GLY A 195 3.73 19.19 2.41
N VAL A 196 3.61 18.37 1.37
CA VAL A 196 2.37 17.71 0.93
C VAL A 196 2.29 16.25 1.42
N GLY A 197 3.31 15.74 2.11
CA GLY A 197 3.41 14.35 2.55
C GLY A 197 3.73 14.15 4.02
#